data_AF-A0A5R9M8I4-F1
#
_entry.id   AF-A0A5R9M8I4-F1
#
_cell.length_a   1.000
_cell.length_b   1.000
_cell.length_c   1.000
_cell.angle_alpha   90.00
_cell.angle_beta   90.00
_cell.angle_gamma   90.00
#
_symmetry.space_group_name_H-M   'P 1'
#
loop_
_entity.id
_entity.type
_entity.pdbx_description
1 polymer ?
#
loop_
_entity_poly.entity_id
_entity_poly.type
_entity_poly.pdbx_seq_one_letter_code
_entity_poly.pdbx_strand_id
1 'polypeptide(L)'
;MSPSDAGGGSGRSGDRDRTDEHVERWLPVLPDLDPDIEGAVTRMKMIAHHLRRFRDQSLADYDLQRHEFETLHALAGRGGKASPSELANDLDMAPASVTGRLDTLAHRGFVRRTPSATDRRRVDIELTEEGRATWLGSMDVLGHEEYRLLGALDAGERRTLSDLLRRILLAAEDVQSLR
;
A
#
# COMPACT_ATOMS: atom_id res chain seq x y z
N MET A 1 3.55 27.93 -34.67
CA MET A 1 3.42 26.77 -35.58
C MET A 1 4.81 26.53 -36.14
N SER A 2 5.52 25.43 -35.87
CA SER A 2 5.10 24.04 -35.66
C SER A 2 5.88 23.33 -34.53
N PRO A 3 5.39 22.16 -34.06
CA PRO A 3 5.89 21.40 -32.91
C PRO A 3 6.85 20.25 -33.32
N SER A 4 7.30 19.44 -32.34
CA SER A 4 8.20 18.26 -32.41
C SER A 4 9.62 18.62 -31.92
N ASP A 5 10.17 18.03 -30.86
CA ASP A 5 10.16 16.62 -30.49
C ASP A 5 9.95 16.37 -28.99
N ALA A 6 8.96 15.52 -28.70
CA ALA A 6 8.87 14.80 -27.44
C ALA A 6 9.88 13.64 -27.48
N GLY A 7 10.88 13.67 -26.61
CA GLY A 7 11.83 12.57 -26.43
C GLY A 7 11.10 11.33 -25.92
N GLY A 8 11.01 10.31 -26.78
CA GLY A 8 10.45 9.01 -26.46
C GLY A 8 11.30 8.26 -25.45
N GLY A 9 10.67 7.86 -24.34
CA GLY A 9 11.16 6.77 -23.50
C GLY A 9 10.95 5.46 -24.24
N SER A 10 11.90 5.07 -25.07
CA SER A 10 11.95 3.73 -25.65
C SER A 10 12.28 2.73 -24.55
N GLY A 11 11.26 2.12 -23.93
CA GLY A 11 11.46 0.87 -23.21
C GLY A 11 12.15 -0.12 -24.15
N ARG A 12 13.34 -0.59 -23.78
CA ARG A 12 14.10 -1.55 -24.59
C ARG A 12 13.34 -2.88 -24.60
N SER A 13 12.64 -3.15 -25.69
CA SER A 13 12.24 -4.51 -26.05
C SER A 13 13.52 -5.36 -26.12
N GLY A 14 13.77 -6.16 -25.08
CA GLY A 14 14.98 -6.99 -24.96
C GLY A 14 15.51 -7.18 -23.53
N ASP A 15 15.11 -6.36 -22.56
CA ASP A 15 15.57 -6.52 -21.18
C ASP A 15 14.81 -7.66 -20.49
N ARG A 16 15.52 -8.75 -20.19
CA ARG A 16 15.00 -9.92 -19.46
C ARG A 16 15.22 -9.79 -17.97
N ASP A 17 14.34 -10.40 -17.18
CA ASP A 17 14.48 -10.53 -15.73
C ASP A 17 14.45 -12.00 -15.27
N ARG A 18 14.65 -12.20 -13.96
CA ARG A 18 14.67 -13.54 -13.33
C ARG A 18 13.34 -14.29 -13.38
N THR A 19 12.23 -13.61 -13.70
CA THR A 19 10.93 -14.24 -13.91
C THR A 19 10.89 -14.92 -15.27
N ASP A 20 11.54 -14.36 -16.30
CA ASP A 20 11.65 -15.02 -17.59
C ASP A 20 12.35 -16.38 -17.45
N GLU A 21 13.45 -16.43 -16.69
CA GLU A 21 14.15 -17.68 -16.36
C GLU A 21 13.28 -18.65 -15.52
N HIS A 22 12.42 -18.12 -14.65
CA HIS A 22 11.49 -18.94 -13.86
C HIS A 22 10.42 -19.57 -14.74
N VAL A 23 9.80 -18.80 -15.64
CA VAL A 23 8.79 -19.30 -16.58
C VAL A 23 9.40 -20.35 -17.51
N GLU A 24 10.56 -20.06 -18.11
CA GLU A 24 11.27 -21.01 -18.98
C GLU A 24 11.60 -22.33 -18.28
N ARG A 25 11.92 -22.30 -16.99
CA ARG A 25 12.18 -23.50 -16.19
C ARG A 25 10.92 -24.37 -16.04
N TRP A 26 9.74 -23.76 -15.94
CA TRP A 26 8.49 -24.47 -15.70
C TRP A 26 7.79 -24.96 -16.96
N LEU A 27 8.00 -24.32 -18.12
CA LEU A 27 7.35 -24.72 -19.38
C LEU A 27 7.53 -26.20 -19.76
N PRO A 28 8.72 -26.82 -19.63
CA PRO A 28 8.88 -28.25 -19.93
C PRO A 28 8.18 -29.17 -18.93
N VAL A 29 7.89 -28.68 -17.72
CA VAL A 29 7.28 -29.44 -16.62
C VAL A 29 5.76 -29.33 -16.64
N LEU A 30 5.23 -28.17 -17.03
CA LEU A 30 3.81 -27.85 -17.08
C LEU A 30 3.45 -27.40 -18.51
N PRO A 31 3.11 -28.32 -19.41
CA PRO A 31 2.85 -28.00 -20.82
C PRO A 31 1.68 -27.03 -21.05
N ASP A 32 0.70 -27.00 -20.14
CA ASP A 32 -0.48 -26.12 -20.21
C ASP A 32 -0.29 -24.79 -19.47
N LEU A 33 0.93 -24.50 -18.99
CA LEU A 33 1.25 -23.25 -18.33
C LEU A 33 1.14 -22.09 -19.32
N ASP A 34 0.26 -21.13 -19.03
CA ASP A 34 0.26 -19.85 -19.72
C ASP A 34 1.45 -19.00 -19.21
N PRO A 35 2.45 -18.70 -20.06
CA PRO A 35 3.66 -18.00 -19.64
C PRO A 35 3.41 -16.55 -19.24
N ASP A 36 2.40 -15.90 -19.83
CA ASP A 36 2.06 -14.51 -19.54
C ASP A 36 1.37 -14.40 -18.19
N ILE A 37 0.48 -15.36 -17.87
CA ILE A 37 -0.16 -15.44 -16.54
C ILE A 37 0.88 -15.72 -15.46
N GLU A 38 1.73 -16.72 -15.64
CA GLU A 38 2.74 -17.08 -14.64
C GLU A 38 3.77 -15.96 -14.45
N GLY A 39 4.18 -15.32 -15.56
CA GLY A 39 5.07 -14.17 -15.54
C GLY A 39 4.48 -12.99 -14.78
N ALA A 40 3.21 -12.64 -15.06
CA ALA A 40 2.54 -11.55 -14.37
C ALA A 40 2.38 -11.82 -12.87
N VAL A 41 1.90 -13.01 -12.50
CA VAL A 41 1.70 -13.38 -11.08
C VAL A 41 3.03 -13.38 -10.31
N THR A 42 4.09 -13.92 -10.90
CA THR A 42 5.40 -13.98 -10.26
C THR A 42 5.99 -12.58 -10.07
N ARG A 43 5.94 -11.72 -11.08
CA ARG A 43 6.38 -10.31 -10.97
C ARG A 43 5.58 -9.54 -9.93
N MET A 44 4.25 -9.69 -9.91
CA MET A 44 3.40 -9.05 -8.89
C MET A 44 3.81 -9.47 -7.47
N LYS A 45 4.04 -10.77 -7.23
CA LYS A 45 4.50 -11.27 -5.92
C LYS A 45 5.84 -10.69 -5.52
N MET A 46 6.80 -10.62 -6.46
CA MET A 46 8.13 -10.10 -6.21
C MET A 46 8.11 -8.60 -5.90
N ILE A 47 7.40 -7.80 -6.71
CA ILE A 47 7.24 -6.36 -6.50
C ILE A 47 6.56 -6.11 -5.16
N ALA A 48 5.48 -6.83 -4.85
CA ALA A 48 4.77 -6.68 -3.58
C ALA A 48 5.65 -7.08 -2.38
N HIS A 49 6.50 -8.11 -2.52
CA HIS A 49 7.47 -8.48 -1.48
C HIS A 49 8.52 -7.39 -1.27
N HIS A 50 9.05 -6.83 -2.36
CA HIS A 50 10.01 -5.74 -2.33
C HIS A 50 9.45 -4.50 -1.61
N LEU A 51 8.25 -4.04 -2.01
CA LEU A 51 7.57 -2.91 -1.37
C LEU A 51 7.29 -3.17 0.12
N ARG A 52 6.83 -4.38 0.48
CA ARG A 52 6.61 -4.74 1.89
C ARG A 52 7.89 -4.69 2.72
N ARG A 53 8.99 -5.24 2.18
CA ARG A 53 10.30 -5.26 2.84
C ARG A 53 10.86 -3.86 3.01
N PHE A 54 10.81 -3.04 1.96
CA PHE A 54 11.24 -1.65 2.05
C PHE A 54 10.46 -0.93 3.14
N ARG A 55 9.13 -1.07 3.14
CA ARG A 55 8.27 -0.48 4.17
C ARG A 55 8.63 -0.94 5.59
N ASP A 56 8.87 -2.23 5.81
CA ASP A 56 9.28 -2.72 7.13
C ASP A 56 10.60 -2.10 7.59
N GLN A 57 11.56 -1.93 6.67
CA GLN A 57 12.85 -1.31 6.97
C GLN A 57 12.68 0.18 7.27
N SER A 58 11.95 0.91 6.44
CA SER A 58 11.73 2.34 6.62
C SER A 58 10.97 2.65 7.90
N LEU A 59 9.95 1.86 8.25
CA LEU A 59 9.22 2.09 9.50
C LEU A 59 10.09 1.86 10.74
N ALA A 60 11.06 0.94 10.68
CA ALA A 60 12.01 0.74 11.77
C ALA A 60 12.89 1.99 12.01
N ASP A 61 13.22 2.75 10.98
CA ASP A 61 13.96 4.01 11.11
C ASP A 61 13.18 5.11 11.86
N TYR A 62 11.84 5.00 11.90
CA TYR A 62 10.94 5.88 12.65
C TYR A 62 10.49 5.28 14.00
N ASP A 63 11.09 4.17 14.44
CA ASP A 63 10.63 3.40 15.60
C ASP A 63 9.11 3.07 15.52
N LEU A 64 8.58 2.90 14.30
CA LEU A 64 7.18 2.58 14.07
C LEU A 64 7.03 1.10 13.72
N GLN A 65 6.09 0.44 14.40
CA GLN A 65 5.63 -0.86 13.97
C GLN A 65 4.63 -0.71 12.81
N ARG A 66 4.57 -1.72 11.93
CA ARG A 66 3.64 -1.76 10.78
C ARG A 66 2.20 -1.41 11.17
N HIS A 67 1.70 -2.00 12.25
CA HIS A 67 0.32 -1.82 12.69
C HIS A 67 0.04 -0.43 13.27
N GLU A 68 1.06 0.21 13.86
CA GLU A 68 0.99 1.59 14.34
C GLU A 68 0.88 2.54 13.15
N PHE A 69 1.76 2.37 12.15
CA PHE A 69 1.71 3.12 10.91
C PHE A 69 0.36 2.99 10.20
N GLU A 70 -0.16 1.77 10.03
CA GLU A 70 -1.46 1.53 9.39
C GLU A 70 -2.60 2.27 10.11
N THR A 71 -2.57 2.29 11.44
CA THR A 71 -3.58 2.95 12.26
C THR A 71 -3.46 4.48 12.16
N LEU A 72 -2.24 5.02 12.18
CA LEU A 72 -1.98 6.45 11.95
C LEU A 72 -2.39 6.87 10.54
N HIS A 73 -2.15 6.03 9.54
CA HIS A 73 -2.52 6.27 8.14
C HIS A 73 -4.04 6.30 7.94
N ALA A 74 -4.76 5.32 8.50
CA ALA A 74 -6.22 5.32 8.47
C ALA A 74 -6.79 6.58 9.15
N LEU A 75 -6.26 6.93 10.33
CA LEU A 75 -6.70 8.12 11.06
C LEU A 75 -6.41 9.42 10.28
N ALA A 76 -5.22 9.54 9.68
CA ALA A 76 -4.84 10.67 8.84
C ALA A 76 -5.75 10.82 7.61
N GLY A 77 -6.10 9.70 6.96
CA GLY A 77 -7.03 9.67 5.83
C GLY A 77 -8.43 10.20 6.16
N ARG A 78 -8.84 10.12 7.44
CA ARG A 78 -10.10 10.70 7.95
C ARG A 78 -9.97 12.15 8.44
N GLY A 79 -8.88 12.84 8.09
CA GLY A 79 -8.62 14.19 8.57
C GLY A 79 -8.06 14.24 9.99
N GLY A 80 -7.57 13.12 10.51
CA GLY A 80 -6.90 13.03 11.81
C GLY A 80 -7.82 12.76 12.99
N LYS A 81 -9.10 12.46 12.77
CA LYS A 81 -10.06 12.14 13.83
C LYS A 81 -11.03 11.04 13.42
N ALA A 82 -11.25 10.06 14.30
CA ALA A 82 -12.14 8.93 14.05
C ALA A 82 -12.60 8.25 15.34
N SER A 83 -13.77 7.64 15.33
CA SER A 83 -14.17 6.69 16.36
C SER A 83 -13.42 5.35 16.20
N PRO A 84 -13.24 4.58 17.29
CA PRO A 84 -12.64 3.24 17.19
C PRO A 84 -13.37 2.28 16.24
N SER A 85 -14.69 2.41 16.12
CA SER A 85 -15.49 1.58 15.20
C SER A 85 -15.23 1.93 13.74
N GLU A 86 -15.03 3.20 13.41
CA GLU A 86 -14.64 3.60 12.05
C GLU A 86 -13.26 3.06 11.69
N LEU A 87 -12.29 3.17 12.61
CA LEU A 87 -10.95 2.61 12.39
C LEU A 87 -10.95 1.09 12.28
N ALA A 88 -11.81 0.39 13.01
CA ALA A 88 -11.99 -1.06 12.89
C ALA A 88 -12.48 -1.46 11.50
N ASN A 89 -13.42 -0.70 10.93
CA ASN A 89 -13.89 -0.94 9.57
C ASN A 89 -12.81 -0.63 8.53
N ASP A 90 -12.13 0.52 8.65
CA ASP A 90 -11.11 0.95 7.69
C ASP A 90 -9.89 0.01 7.66
N LEU A 91 -9.60 -0.65 8.78
CA LEU A 91 -8.48 -1.61 8.91
C LEU A 91 -8.91 -3.08 8.72
N ASP A 92 -10.19 -3.35 8.48
CA ASP A 92 -10.78 -4.69 8.46
C ASP A 92 -10.40 -5.54 9.70
N MET A 93 -10.67 -4.98 10.88
CA MET A 93 -10.28 -5.54 12.17
C MET A 93 -11.46 -5.71 13.13
N ALA A 94 -11.35 -6.72 14.00
CA ALA A 94 -12.25 -6.82 15.14
C ALA A 94 -12.10 -5.59 16.07
N PRO A 95 -13.20 -5.02 16.60
CA PRO A 95 -13.14 -3.82 17.44
C PRO A 95 -12.19 -3.91 18.65
N ALA A 96 -12.11 -5.09 19.28
CA ALA A 96 -11.21 -5.33 20.41
C ALA A 96 -9.73 -5.18 20.03
N SER A 97 -9.36 -5.57 18.82
CA SER A 97 -7.99 -5.48 18.32
C SER A 97 -7.59 -4.03 18.03
N VAL A 98 -8.52 -3.20 17.58
CA VAL A 98 -8.28 -1.77 17.37
C VAL A 98 -8.05 -1.05 18.70
N THR A 99 -8.83 -1.35 19.74
CA THR A 99 -8.63 -0.74 21.07
C THR A 99 -7.20 -0.91 21.58
N GLY A 100 -6.63 -2.12 21.46
CA GLY A 100 -5.25 -2.38 21.86
C GLY A 100 -4.22 -1.56 21.07
N ARG A 101 -4.39 -1.44 19.74
CA ARG A 101 -3.53 -0.59 18.90
C ARG A 101 -3.60 0.88 19.32
N LEU A 102 -4.81 1.36 19.61
CA LEU A 102 -5.05 2.73 20.05
C LEU A 102 -4.46 3.02 21.43
N ASP A 103 -4.50 2.06 22.36
CA ASP A 103 -3.87 2.19 23.67
C ASP A 103 -2.34 2.33 23.52
N THR A 104 -1.71 1.50 22.69
CA THR A 104 -0.26 1.61 22.41
C THR A 104 0.09 2.97 21.80
N LEU A 105 -0.64 3.42 20.78
CA LEU A 105 -0.39 4.72 20.15
C LEU A 105 -0.62 5.88 21.10
N ALA A 106 -1.60 5.79 22.00
CA ALA A 106 -1.86 6.81 23.02
C ALA A 106 -0.74 6.84 24.07
N HIS A 107 -0.25 5.67 24.49
CA HIS A 107 0.90 5.58 25.40
C HIS A 107 2.17 6.19 24.79
N ARG A 108 2.35 6.04 23.48
CA ARG A 108 3.44 6.65 22.71
C ARG A 108 3.23 8.13 22.39
N GLY A 109 2.09 8.72 22.74
CA GLY A 109 1.82 10.14 22.49
C GLY A 109 1.41 10.48 21.05
N PHE A 110 1.21 9.49 20.17
CA PHE A 110 0.85 9.73 18.76
C PHE A 110 -0.64 10.01 18.55
N VAL A 111 -1.48 9.54 19.46
CA VAL A 111 -2.91 9.84 19.45
C VAL A 111 -3.40 10.26 20.83
N ARG A 112 -4.53 10.93 20.88
CA ARG A 112 -5.24 11.26 22.12
C ARG A 112 -6.70 10.87 22.04
N ARG A 113 -7.26 10.50 23.18
CA ARG A 113 -8.70 10.24 23.35
C ARG A 113 -9.41 11.55 23.68
N THR A 114 -10.44 11.87 22.92
CA THR A 114 -11.27 13.06 23.13
C THR A 114 -12.74 12.65 23.28
N PRO A 115 -13.53 13.34 24.14
CA PRO A 115 -14.97 13.13 24.15
C PRO A 115 -15.56 13.41 22.77
N SER A 116 -16.46 12.54 22.30
CA SER A 116 -17.07 12.76 21.00
C SER A 116 -17.94 14.01 21.01
N ALA A 117 -17.88 14.75 19.89
CA ALA A 117 -18.66 15.99 19.72
C ALA A 117 -20.16 15.70 19.57
N THR A 118 -20.52 14.48 19.15
CA THR A 118 -21.90 14.07 18.83
C THR A 118 -22.57 13.27 19.95
N ASP A 119 -21.81 12.49 20.74
CA ASP A 119 -22.29 11.80 21.94
C ASP A 119 -21.21 11.77 23.01
N ARG A 120 -21.41 12.48 24.13
CA ARG A 120 -20.43 12.57 25.23
C ARG A 120 -20.12 11.22 25.90
N ARG A 121 -20.92 10.18 25.64
CA ARG A 121 -20.65 8.80 26.12
C ARG A 121 -19.67 8.05 25.21
N ARG A 122 -19.35 8.61 24.04
CA ARG A 122 -18.39 8.07 23.07
C ARG A 122 -17.06 8.80 23.15
N VAL A 123 -16.03 8.12 22.69
CA VAL A 123 -14.67 8.63 22.59
C VAL A 123 -14.25 8.60 21.13
N ASP A 124 -13.70 9.72 20.67
CA ASP A 124 -13.00 9.82 19.40
C ASP A 124 -11.49 9.76 19.66
N ILE A 125 -10.78 9.20 18.70
CA ILE A 125 -9.32 9.23 18.62
C ILE A 125 -8.92 10.38 17.72
N GLU A 126 -7.93 11.14 18.14
CA GLU A 126 -7.37 12.26 17.38
C GLU A 126 -5.85 12.13 17.27
N LEU A 127 -5.29 12.41 16.10
CA LEU A 127 -3.84 12.54 15.93
C LEU A 127 -3.31 13.67 16.80
N THR A 128 -2.19 13.44 17.47
CA THR A 128 -1.39 14.54 18.02
C THR A 128 -0.52 15.14 16.91
N GLU A 129 0.08 16.30 17.20
CA GLU A 129 1.05 16.90 16.29
C GLU A 129 2.25 15.96 16.06
N GLU A 130 2.71 15.30 17.13
CA GLU A 130 3.79 14.31 17.06
C GLU A 130 3.38 13.10 16.20
N GLY A 131 2.20 12.51 16.43
CA GLY A 131 1.72 11.40 15.62
C GLY A 131 1.57 11.76 14.14
N ARG A 132 1.14 12.99 13.86
CA ARG A 132 1.05 13.51 12.49
C ARG A 132 2.42 13.70 11.85
N ALA A 133 3.37 14.29 12.56
CA ALA A 133 4.73 14.51 12.07
C ALA A 133 5.45 13.17 11.80
N THR A 134 5.33 12.21 12.72
CA THR A 134 5.88 10.86 12.58
C THR A 134 5.26 10.12 11.40
N TRP A 135 3.93 10.20 11.22
CA TRP A 135 3.27 9.63 10.05
C TRP A 135 3.74 10.29 8.74
N LEU A 136 3.78 11.62 8.66
CA LEU A 136 4.24 12.35 7.47
C LEU A 136 5.68 12.00 7.10
N GLY A 137 6.59 11.95 8.09
CA GLY A 137 7.98 11.55 7.88
C GLY A 137 8.07 10.15 7.29
N SER A 138 7.33 9.19 7.85
CA SER A 138 7.32 7.83 7.31
C SER A 138 6.74 7.75 5.89
N MET A 139 5.69 8.53 5.58
CA MET A 139 5.08 8.57 4.25
C MET A 139 6.03 9.11 3.18
N ASP A 140 6.87 10.09 3.51
CA ASP A 140 7.84 10.65 2.57
C ASP A 140 8.83 9.58 2.09
N VAL A 141 9.37 8.79 3.01
CA VAL A 141 10.30 7.69 2.68
C VAL A 141 9.62 6.58 1.89
N LEU A 142 8.41 6.19 2.29
CA LEU A 142 7.64 5.16 1.57
C LEU A 142 7.27 5.61 0.15
N GLY A 143 6.81 6.86 0.03
CA GLY A 143 6.46 7.45 -1.26
C GLY A 143 7.67 7.53 -2.19
N HIS A 144 8.85 7.88 -1.70
CA HIS A 144 10.07 7.93 -2.51
C HIS A 144 10.38 6.60 -3.22
N GLU A 145 10.21 5.46 -2.55
CA GLU A 145 10.47 4.17 -3.16
C GLU A 145 9.39 3.77 -4.18
N GLU A 146 8.12 4.03 -3.88
CA GLU A 146 7.02 3.82 -4.82
C GLU A 146 7.22 4.66 -6.09
N TYR A 147 7.60 5.93 -5.93
CA TYR A 147 7.95 6.81 -7.04
C TYR A 147 9.19 6.35 -7.79
N ARG A 148 10.22 5.86 -7.09
CA ARG A 148 11.44 5.35 -7.75
C ARG A 148 11.13 4.13 -8.61
N LEU A 149 10.35 3.17 -8.09
CA LEU A 149 9.98 1.95 -8.80
C LEU A 149 9.04 2.23 -9.96
N LEU A 150 7.96 2.99 -9.74
CA LEU A 150 7.00 3.35 -10.79
C LEU A 150 7.52 4.47 -11.71
N GLY A 151 8.63 5.09 -11.35
CA GLY A 151 9.38 6.05 -12.18
C GLY A 151 10.12 5.39 -13.34
N ALA A 152 10.27 4.06 -13.32
CA ALA A 152 10.75 3.29 -14.49
C ALA A 152 9.76 3.31 -15.66
N LEU A 153 8.50 3.68 -15.40
CA LEU A 153 7.43 3.80 -16.37
C LEU A 153 7.19 5.27 -16.70
N ASP A 154 6.70 5.59 -17.89
CA ASP A 154 6.18 6.92 -18.19
C ASP A 154 4.76 7.12 -17.61
N ALA A 155 4.20 8.32 -17.79
CA ALA A 155 2.88 8.65 -17.23
C ALA A 155 1.72 7.85 -17.88
N GLY A 156 1.85 7.49 -19.15
CA GLY A 156 0.87 6.65 -19.86
C GLY A 156 0.95 5.21 -19.38
N GLU A 157 2.14 4.64 -19.30
CA GLU A 157 2.39 3.30 -18.79
C GLU A 157 1.91 3.12 -17.35
N ARG A 158 2.15 4.10 -16.47
CA ARG A 158 1.61 4.07 -15.10
C ARG A 158 0.08 4.02 -15.06
N ARG A 159 -0.61 4.78 -15.92
CA ARG A 159 -2.07 4.74 -16.01
C ARG A 159 -2.55 3.38 -16.48
N THR A 160 -1.94 2.85 -17.54
CA THR A 160 -2.25 1.52 -18.06
C THR A 160 -2.06 0.44 -16.97
N LEU A 161 -0.94 0.46 -16.26
CA LEU A 161 -0.68 -0.48 -15.16
C LEU A 161 -1.77 -0.37 -14.08
N SER A 162 -2.11 0.84 -13.65
CA SER A 162 -3.15 1.07 -12.64
C SER A 162 -4.51 0.52 -13.09
N ASP A 163 -4.89 0.72 -14.35
CA ASP A 163 -6.16 0.24 -14.88
C ASP A 163 -6.21 -1.29 -15.03
N LEU A 164 -5.09 -1.92 -15.45
CA LEU A 164 -4.98 -3.39 -15.51
C LEU A 164 -5.09 -4.02 -14.12
N LEU A 165 -4.36 -3.48 -13.13
CA LEU A 165 -4.43 -3.95 -11.75
C LEU A 165 -5.83 -3.75 -11.14
N ARG A 166 -6.52 -2.64 -11.45
CA ARG A 166 -7.91 -2.43 -11.03
C ARG A 166 -8.83 -3.54 -11.51
N ARG A 167 -8.71 -3.95 -12.79
CA ARG A 167 -9.54 -5.03 -13.35
C ARG A 167 -9.29 -6.38 -12.65
N ILE A 168 -8.03 -6.66 -12.32
CA ILE A 168 -7.65 -7.89 -11.60
C ILE A 168 -8.19 -7.85 -10.16
N LEU A 169 -8.09 -6.71 -9.48
CA LEU A 169 -8.58 -6.55 -8.11
C LEU A 169 -10.09 -6.76 -8.01
N LEU A 170 -10.87 -6.13 -8.90
CA LEU A 170 -12.33 -6.31 -8.95
C LEU A 170 -12.72 -7.79 -9.13
N ALA A 171 -12.03 -8.51 -10.03
CA ALA A 171 -12.26 -9.94 -10.22
C ALA A 171 -11.92 -10.78 -8.97
N ALA A 172 -10.95 -10.36 -8.16
CA ALA A 172 -10.59 -11.04 -6.91
C ALA A 172 -11.61 -10.78 -5.79
N GLU A 173 -12.17 -9.58 -5.73
CA GLU A 173 -13.21 -9.18 -4.77
C GLU A 173 -14.56 -9.84 -5.08
N ASP A 174 -14.92 -9.95 -6.36
CA ASP A 174 -16.13 -10.66 -6.81
C ASP A 174 -16.18 -12.10 -6.28
N VAL A 175 -15.04 -12.80 -6.27
CA VAL A 175 -14.94 -14.18 -5.75
C VAL A 175 -15.16 -14.25 -4.23
N GLN A 176 -14.81 -13.20 -3.48
CA GLN A 176 -15.04 -13.13 -2.03
C GLN A 176 -16.50 -12.84 -1.71
N SER A 177 -17.22 -12.12 -2.57
CA SER A 177 -18.66 -11.84 -2.42
C SER A 177 -19.58 -13.05 -2.64
N LEU A 178 -19.06 -14.12 -3.25
CA LEU A 178 -19.76 -15.37 -3.55
C LEU A 178 -19.58 -16.46 -2.48
N ARG A 179 -18.89 -16.17 -1.37
CA ARG A 179 -18.69 -17.07 -0.23
C ARG A 179 -19.40 -16.54 1.01
#